data_AF-A0A1L8GJ78-F1
#
_entry.id   AF-A0A1L8GJ78-F1
#
_cell.length_a   1.000
_cell.length_b   1.000
_cell.length_c   1.000
_cell.angle_alpha   90.00
_cell.angle_beta   90.00
_cell.angle_gamma   90.00
#
_symmetry.space_group_name_H-M   'P 1'
#
loop_
_entity.id
_entity.type
_entity.pdbx_description
1 polymer ?
#
loop_
_entity_poly.entity_id
_entity_poly.type
_entity_poly.pdbx_seq_one_letter_code
_entity_poly.pdbx_strand_id
1 'polypeptide(L)'
;MWGAAGEAPILDGVPHLCTPPKAESSKPHAEHAGEITQYDLSRLRSSSVEIREKGSEILREELQRAQKELKLRDEECEKLSKVREQLEQELEELTASLFEEAHKMVREANTKQVASEKQLQEALGKIDMLQAEVTALKTLVITSTPSSPNRDLHPQLLSPSRNALRKGHARNKSAGCAVSPAPPAQPTTSENKEVDTLLYSEFLAWKESPTLDRYCPFLSRIYQEDVKPCLDFAKRELSEQVLTAVEGNMLSVEPVVQPILPVVKASAVERGGPSGCRVEVVTKCALSGLSRSCRHRINLGDSGNYYFISPSCRYRITAVCNFFTYIRYIKQGLVRQDTELIFWEITRLRREMSMAKLGFYVNES
;
A
#
# COMPACT_ATOMS: atom_id res chain seq x y z
N MET A 1 -13.42 -9.46 33.55
CA MET A 1 -14.84 -9.86 33.62
C MET A 1 -15.07 -10.88 32.52
N TRP A 2 -15.67 -12.01 32.88
CA TRP A 2 -15.96 -13.14 32.01
C TRP A 2 -17.00 -12.82 30.92
N GLY A 3 -16.85 -13.46 29.76
CA GLY A 3 -17.87 -14.39 29.26
C GLY A 3 -18.71 -14.02 28.03
N ALA A 4 -18.92 -15.06 27.22
CA ALA A 4 -19.85 -15.29 26.08
C ALA A 4 -19.38 -14.77 24.71
N ALA A 5 -18.83 -15.63 23.83
CA ALA A 5 -19.44 -16.73 23.04
C ALA A 5 -20.11 -16.21 21.75
N GLY A 6 -19.65 -16.74 20.61
CA GLY A 6 -19.95 -16.24 19.27
C GLY A 6 -21.12 -16.90 18.56
N GLU A 7 -21.30 -16.52 17.29
CA GLU A 7 -22.14 -17.22 16.32
C GLU A 7 -21.66 -16.89 14.90
N ALA A 8 -21.40 -17.95 14.13
CA ALA A 8 -21.12 -17.93 12.69
C ALA A 8 -22.44 -18.16 11.92
N PRO A 9 -22.59 -17.66 10.68
CA PRO A 9 -23.85 -17.74 9.95
C PRO A 9 -24.11 -19.14 9.38
N ILE A 10 -25.34 -19.60 9.58
CA ILE A 10 -25.93 -20.84 9.05
C ILE A 10 -26.33 -20.62 7.59
N LEU A 11 -25.88 -21.50 6.70
CA LEU A 11 -26.35 -21.63 5.32
C LEU A 11 -27.59 -22.53 5.29
N ASP A 12 -28.78 -21.93 5.17
CA ASP A 12 -30.02 -22.65 4.89
C ASP A 12 -30.13 -22.98 3.40
N GLY A 13 -29.92 -24.25 3.06
CA GLY A 13 -30.18 -24.83 1.75
C GLY A 13 -30.98 -26.12 1.89
N VAL A 14 -32.29 -26.00 2.06
CA VAL A 14 -33.22 -27.13 2.14
C VAL A 14 -33.63 -27.57 0.72
N PRO A 15 -33.46 -28.84 0.32
CA PRO A 15 -34.09 -29.37 -0.89
C PRO A 15 -35.58 -29.62 -0.62
N HIS A 16 -36.43 -29.06 -1.49
CA HIS A 16 -37.86 -29.33 -1.56
C HIS A 16 -38.15 -30.84 -1.60
N LEU A 17 -38.72 -31.39 -0.53
CA LEU A 17 -39.43 -32.67 -0.58
C LEU A 17 -40.77 -32.46 -1.29
N CYS A 18 -40.96 -33.14 -2.42
CA CYS A 18 -42.26 -33.34 -3.04
C CYS A 18 -43.20 -34.05 -2.07
N THR A 19 -44.25 -33.35 -1.64
CA THR A 19 -45.41 -33.92 -0.95
C THR A 19 -46.20 -34.84 -1.90
N PRO A 20 -46.68 -36.01 -1.46
CA PRO A 20 -47.56 -36.84 -2.29
C PRO A 20 -48.98 -36.22 -2.36
N PRO A 21 -49.70 -36.34 -3.49
CA PRO A 21 -51.05 -35.83 -3.58
C PRO A 21 -52.01 -36.70 -2.75
N LYS A 22 -52.92 -36.03 -2.01
CA LYS A 22 -54.10 -36.65 -1.41
C LYS A 22 -55.02 -37.13 -2.55
N ALA A 23 -55.27 -38.43 -2.62
CA ALA A 23 -56.27 -39.01 -3.50
C ALA A 23 -57.68 -38.77 -2.94
N GLU A 24 -58.51 -38.08 -3.72
CA GLU A 24 -59.95 -37.97 -3.51
C GLU A 24 -60.63 -39.33 -3.72
N SER A 25 -61.67 -39.58 -2.93
CA SER A 25 -62.44 -40.82 -2.99
C SER A 25 -63.34 -40.84 -4.23
N SER A 26 -63.09 -41.76 -5.15
CA SER A 26 -64.07 -42.21 -6.13
C SER A 26 -64.15 -43.73 -6.08
N LYS A 27 -65.32 -44.26 -5.70
CA LYS A 27 -65.65 -45.69 -5.73
C LYS A 27 -65.52 -46.23 -7.16
N PRO A 28 -65.06 -47.47 -7.32
CA PRO A 28 -65.73 -48.38 -8.25
C PRO A 28 -66.15 -49.69 -7.60
N HIS A 29 -67.16 -50.28 -8.21
CA HIS A 29 -67.81 -51.54 -7.87
C HIS A 29 -66.82 -52.71 -7.75
N ALA A 30 -67.04 -53.55 -6.74
CA ALA A 30 -66.37 -54.82 -6.56
C ALA A 30 -67.17 -55.93 -7.26
N GLU A 31 -66.57 -56.57 -8.25
CA GLU A 31 -66.83 -57.97 -8.58
C GLU A 31 -65.49 -58.68 -8.85
N HIS A 32 -65.47 -59.95 -8.43
CA HIS A 32 -64.38 -60.94 -8.47
C HIS A 32 -63.25 -60.89 -7.43
N ALA A 33 -63.53 -61.58 -6.32
CA ALA A 33 -62.53 -62.24 -5.49
C ALA A 33 -61.85 -63.38 -6.27
N GLY A 34 -60.55 -63.23 -6.54
CA GLY A 34 -59.66 -64.31 -6.97
C GLY A 34 -58.85 -64.81 -5.78
N GLU A 35 -58.92 -66.11 -5.54
CA GLU A 35 -58.23 -66.85 -4.48
C GLU A 35 -56.70 -66.77 -4.66
N ILE A 36 -56.00 -66.03 -3.80
CA ILE A 36 -54.53 -65.98 -3.78
C ILE A 36 -54.04 -67.26 -3.12
N THR A 37 -53.36 -68.12 -3.88
CA THR A 37 -52.84 -69.39 -3.37
C THR A 37 -51.70 -69.15 -2.36
N GLN A 38 -51.57 -70.02 -1.35
CA GLN A 38 -50.51 -69.97 -0.32
C GLN A 38 -49.08 -69.92 -0.92
N TYR A 39 -48.93 -70.42 -2.14
CA TYR A 39 -47.70 -70.42 -2.93
C TYR A 39 -47.31 -68.99 -3.41
N ASP A 40 -48.28 -68.20 -3.86
CA ASP A 40 -48.05 -66.82 -4.32
C ASP A 40 -47.67 -65.87 -3.17
N LEU A 41 -48.27 -66.06 -1.99
CA LEU A 41 -47.88 -65.35 -0.76
C LEU A 41 -46.45 -65.70 -0.32
N SER A 42 -46.04 -66.96 -0.48
CA SER A 42 -44.68 -67.40 -0.13
C SER A 42 -43.64 -66.82 -1.09
N ARG A 43 -43.98 -66.74 -2.37
CA ARG A 43 -43.14 -66.12 -3.42
C ARG A 43 -43.00 -64.61 -3.26
N LEU A 44 -44.10 -63.90 -2.96
CA LEU A 44 -44.07 -62.46 -2.69
C LEU A 44 -43.29 -62.13 -1.41
N ARG A 45 -43.39 -62.97 -0.37
CA ARG A 45 -42.57 -62.84 0.85
C ARG A 45 -41.08 -63.08 0.57
N SER A 46 -40.73 -64.10 -0.21
CA SER A 46 -39.33 -64.35 -0.62
C SER A 46 -38.76 -63.18 -1.43
N SER A 47 -39.53 -62.67 -2.39
CA SER A 47 -39.14 -61.50 -3.20
C SER A 47 -38.98 -60.23 -2.36
N SER A 48 -39.84 -60.00 -1.35
CA SER A 48 -39.70 -58.85 -0.44
C SER A 48 -38.46 -58.95 0.46
N VAL A 49 -38.09 -60.16 0.89
CA VAL A 49 -36.86 -60.39 1.66
C VAL A 49 -35.63 -60.16 0.79
N GLU A 50 -35.60 -60.68 -0.44
CA GLU A 50 -34.51 -60.47 -1.40
C GLU A 50 -34.31 -58.99 -1.77
N ILE A 51 -35.39 -58.23 -1.96
CA ILE A 51 -35.30 -56.78 -2.23
C ILE A 51 -34.71 -56.04 -1.03
N ARG A 52 -35.12 -56.41 0.19
CA ARG A 52 -34.61 -55.80 1.42
C ARG A 52 -33.14 -56.14 1.66
N GLU A 53 -32.74 -57.36 1.37
CA GLU A 53 -31.36 -57.83 1.48
C GLU A 53 -30.46 -57.09 0.48
N LYS A 54 -30.85 -57.01 -0.79
CA LYS A 54 -30.14 -56.22 -1.81
C LYS A 54 -30.09 -54.73 -1.48
N GLY A 55 -31.19 -54.16 -0.99
CA GLY A 55 -31.22 -52.76 -0.52
C GLY A 55 -30.28 -52.53 0.66
N SER A 56 -30.19 -53.49 1.59
CA SER A 56 -29.27 -53.42 2.73
C SER A 56 -27.80 -53.55 2.30
N GLU A 57 -27.54 -54.28 1.23
CA GLU A 57 -26.21 -54.44 0.65
C GLU A 57 -25.73 -53.16 -0.02
N ILE A 58 -26.57 -52.56 -0.86
CA ILE A 58 -26.29 -51.26 -1.50
C ILE A 58 -26.04 -50.18 -0.45
N LEU A 59 -26.90 -50.09 0.58
CA LEU A 59 -26.74 -49.09 1.64
C LEU A 59 -25.44 -49.30 2.42
N ARG A 60 -25.01 -50.55 2.62
CA ARG A 60 -23.75 -50.89 3.29
C ARG A 60 -22.55 -50.48 2.44
N GLU A 61 -22.59 -50.70 1.14
CA GLU A 61 -21.54 -50.27 0.21
C GLU A 61 -21.44 -48.73 0.13
N GLU A 62 -22.57 -48.04 0.07
CA GLU A 62 -22.62 -46.57 0.08
C GLU A 62 -22.07 -46.00 1.39
N LEU A 63 -22.43 -46.59 2.54
CA LEU A 63 -21.88 -46.22 3.83
C LEU A 63 -20.36 -46.40 3.88
N GLN A 64 -19.84 -47.52 3.37
CA GLN A 64 -18.40 -47.77 3.30
C GLN A 64 -17.69 -46.77 2.37
N ARG A 65 -18.31 -46.39 1.26
CA ARG A 65 -17.78 -45.37 0.34
C ARG A 65 -17.71 -44.01 1.03
N ALA A 66 -18.79 -43.60 1.69
CA ALA A 66 -18.85 -42.35 2.44
C ALA A 66 -17.82 -42.30 3.57
N GLN A 67 -17.63 -43.41 4.30
CA GLN A 67 -16.60 -43.51 5.35
C GLN A 67 -15.18 -43.36 4.81
N LYS A 68 -14.87 -43.94 3.64
CA LYS A 68 -13.56 -43.78 2.99
C LYS A 68 -13.32 -42.35 2.53
N GLU A 69 -14.33 -41.71 1.94
CA GLU A 69 -14.24 -40.31 1.52
C GLU A 69 -14.05 -39.38 2.71
N LEU A 70 -14.80 -39.59 3.80
CA LEU A 70 -14.66 -38.83 5.03
C LEU A 70 -13.24 -38.94 5.59
N LYS A 71 -12.68 -40.16 5.67
CA LYS A 71 -11.32 -40.37 6.14
C LYS A 71 -10.27 -39.62 5.30
N LEU A 72 -10.42 -39.62 3.98
CA LEU A 72 -9.52 -38.87 3.09
C LEU A 72 -9.65 -37.35 3.31
N ARG A 73 -10.86 -36.86 3.61
CA ARG A 73 -11.08 -35.44 3.95
C ARG A 73 -10.50 -35.09 5.31
N ASP A 74 -10.64 -35.96 6.31
CA ASP A 74 -10.02 -35.78 7.63
C ASP A 74 -8.48 -35.69 7.50
N GLU A 75 -7.87 -36.57 6.71
CA GLU A 75 -6.42 -36.54 6.44
C GLU A 75 -5.98 -35.24 5.74
N GLU A 76 -6.81 -34.68 4.86
CA GLU A 76 -6.52 -33.40 4.22
C GLU A 76 -6.72 -32.21 5.18
N CYS A 77 -7.75 -32.25 6.02
CA CYS A 77 -7.97 -31.27 7.08
C CYS A 77 -6.79 -31.24 8.06
N GLU A 78 -6.24 -32.39 8.44
CA GLU A 78 -5.05 -32.49 9.29
C GLU A 78 -3.80 -31.87 8.62
N LYS A 79 -3.61 -32.09 7.32
CA LYS A 79 -2.51 -31.43 6.58
C LYS A 79 -2.69 -29.91 6.54
N LEU A 80 -3.91 -29.44 6.28
CA LEU A 80 -4.21 -28.01 6.26
C LEU A 80 -4.07 -27.37 7.63
N SER A 81 -4.42 -28.08 8.73
CA SER A 81 -4.19 -27.58 10.09
C SER A 81 -2.70 -27.37 10.38
N LYS A 82 -1.85 -28.32 9.97
CA LYS A 82 -0.39 -28.20 10.13
C LYS A 82 0.20 -27.02 9.34
N VAL A 83 -0.28 -26.81 8.11
CA VAL A 83 0.14 -25.66 7.31
C VAL A 83 -0.31 -24.35 7.96
N ARG A 84 -1.54 -24.29 8.50
CA ARG A 84 -2.03 -23.12 9.22
C ARG A 84 -1.16 -22.82 10.44
N GLU A 85 -0.87 -23.82 11.27
CA GLU A 85 -0.04 -23.68 12.48
C GLU A 85 1.38 -23.20 12.15
N GLN A 86 1.99 -23.71 11.06
CA GLN A 86 3.29 -23.24 10.60
C GLN A 86 3.25 -21.77 10.17
N LEU A 87 2.23 -21.37 9.40
CA LEU A 87 2.07 -19.98 8.99
C LEU A 87 1.80 -19.06 10.18
N GLU A 88 1.01 -19.50 11.16
CA GLU A 88 0.77 -18.78 12.41
C GLU A 88 2.09 -18.54 13.16
N GLN A 89 2.94 -19.57 13.27
CA GLN A 89 4.25 -19.44 13.89
C GLN A 89 5.18 -18.48 13.13
N GLU A 90 5.27 -18.59 11.80
CA GLU A 90 6.08 -17.67 10.98
C GLU A 90 5.60 -16.22 11.10
N LEU A 91 4.28 -16.01 11.21
CA LEU A 91 3.70 -14.69 11.42
C LEU A 91 4.04 -14.14 12.80
N GLU A 92 4.00 -14.96 13.86
CA GLU A 92 4.39 -14.56 15.21
C GLU A 92 5.87 -14.16 15.26
N GLU A 93 6.76 -14.97 14.65
CA GLU A 93 8.20 -14.70 14.59
C GLU A 93 8.51 -13.40 13.83
N LEU A 94 7.88 -13.21 12.66
CA LEU A 94 8.03 -11.99 11.88
C LEU A 94 7.52 -10.76 12.65
N THR A 95 6.37 -10.91 13.32
CA THR A 95 5.78 -9.83 14.12
C THR A 95 6.69 -9.44 15.27
N ALA A 96 7.27 -10.41 15.99
CA ALA A 96 8.25 -10.15 17.04
C ALA A 96 9.49 -9.42 16.51
N SER A 97 10.05 -9.88 15.37
CA SER A 97 11.21 -9.24 14.74
C SER A 97 10.94 -7.79 14.32
N LEU A 98 9.75 -7.51 13.77
CA LEU A 98 9.35 -6.15 13.39
C LEU A 98 9.23 -5.22 14.60
N PHE A 99 8.68 -5.70 15.72
CA PHE A 99 8.62 -4.92 16.97
C PHE A 99 10.01 -4.64 17.53
N GLU A 100 10.91 -5.62 17.51
CA GLU A 100 12.29 -5.43 17.97
C GLU A 100 13.02 -4.37 17.13
N GLU A 101 12.89 -4.43 15.80
CA GLU A 101 13.54 -3.46 14.91
C GLU A 101 12.92 -2.06 15.06
N ALA A 102 11.60 -1.95 15.21
CA ALA A 102 10.94 -0.68 15.51
C ALA A 102 11.44 -0.08 16.84
N HIS A 103 11.51 -0.89 17.90
CA HIS A 103 12.05 -0.44 19.19
C HIS A 103 13.53 -0.06 19.11
N LYS A 104 14.32 -0.72 18.28
CA LYS A 104 15.72 -0.36 18.02
C LYS A 104 15.81 0.99 17.31
N MET A 105 15.06 1.21 16.23
CA MET A 105 15.03 2.48 15.51
C MET A 105 14.64 3.65 16.43
N VAL A 106 13.65 3.47 17.29
CA VAL A 106 13.23 4.50 18.27
C VAL A 106 14.34 4.79 19.28
N ARG A 107 15.02 3.76 19.81
CA ARG A 107 16.14 3.95 20.74
C ARG A 107 17.31 4.69 20.08
N GLU A 108 17.64 4.34 18.84
CA GLU A 108 18.69 5.01 18.08
C GLU A 108 18.34 6.49 17.83
N ALA A 109 17.10 6.79 17.46
CA ALA A 109 16.62 8.15 17.28
C ALA A 109 16.70 8.96 18.58
N ASN A 110 16.21 8.42 19.70
CA ASN A 110 16.29 9.07 21.01
C ASN A 110 17.75 9.32 21.45
N THR A 111 18.64 8.35 21.22
CA THR A 111 20.06 8.50 21.57
C THR A 111 20.72 9.62 20.76
N LYS A 112 20.41 9.69 19.46
CA LYS A 112 20.89 10.77 18.58
C LYS A 112 20.31 12.12 18.99
N GLN A 113 19.02 12.17 19.35
CA GLN A 113 18.38 13.38 19.84
C GLN A 113 19.07 13.91 21.10
N VAL A 114 19.22 13.08 22.13
CA VAL A 114 19.90 13.46 23.39
C VAL A 114 21.33 13.94 23.12
N ALA A 115 22.07 13.29 22.22
CA ALA A 115 23.42 13.72 21.85
C ALA A 115 23.41 15.11 21.19
N SER A 116 22.47 15.37 20.28
CA SER A 116 22.34 16.66 19.60
C SER A 116 21.88 17.79 20.53
N GLU A 117 20.94 17.51 21.45
CA GLU A 117 20.48 18.45 22.47
C GLU A 117 21.62 18.83 23.43
N LYS A 118 22.44 17.85 23.82
CA LYS A 118 23.65 18.11 24.61
C LYS A 118 24.63 19.03 23.88
N GLN A 119 24.90 18.76 22.60
CA GLN A 119 25.79 19.62 21.80
C GLN A 119 25.24 21.03 21.64
N LEU A 120 23.92 21.17 21.46
CA LEU A 120 23.25 22.47 21.42
C LEU A 120 23.43 23.22 22.74
N GLN A 121 23.24 22.55 23.88
CA GLN A 121 23.42 23.15 25.20
C GLN A 121 24.88 23.63 25.41
N GLU A 122 25.86 22.84 24.99
CA GLU A 122 27.27 23.23 25.05
C GLU A 122 27.58 24.44 24.15
N ALA A 123 26.96 24.51 22.97
CA ALA A 123 27.11 25.64 22.06
C ALA A 123 26.45 26.91 22.61
N LEU A 124 25.25 26.80 23.20
CA LEU A 124 24.56 27.91 23.86
C LEU A 124 25.41 28.47 25.02
N GLY A 125 25.98 27.60 25.86
CA GLY A 125 26.88 28.04 26.93
C GLY A 125 28.12 28.79 26.44
N LYS A 126 28.67 28.42 25.27
CA LYS A 126 29.76 29.19 24.62
C LYS A 126 29.30 30.55 24.13
N ILE A 127 28.09 30.65 23.58
CA ILE A 127 27.50 31.92 23.14
C ILE A 127 27.32 32.85 24.34
N ASP A 128 26.78 32.36 25.45
CA ASP A 128 26.57 33.14 26.67
C ASP A 128 27.89 33.69 27.23
N MET A 129 28.93 32.84 27.28
CA MET A 129 30.28 33.26 27.69
C MET A 129 30.83 34.36 26.79
N LEU A 130 30.77 34.17 25.46
CA LEU A 130 31.25 35.15 24.49
C LEU A 130 30.44 36.45 24.55
N GLN A 131 29.12 36.38 24.77
CA GLN A 131 28.29 37.58 24.96
C GLN A 131 28.67 38.35 26.22
N ALA A 132 28.98 37.65 27.33
CA ALA A 132 29.49 38.28 28.55
C ALA A 132 30.84 38.97 28.31
N GLU A 133 31.78 38.31 27.61
CA GLU A 133 33.08 38.89 27.24
C GLU A 133 32.92 40.13 26.35
N VAL A 134 32.09 40.07 25.31
CA VAL A 134 31.82 41.21 24.42
C VAL A 134 31.18 42.37 25.20
N THR A 135 30.30 42.08 26.15
CA THR A 135 29.66 43.10 27.00
C THR A 135 30.67 43.76 27.93
N ALA A 136 31.58 42.98 28.53
CA ALA A 136 32.68 43.50 29.34
C ALA A 136 33.63 44.38 28.50
N LEU A 137 34.02 43.92 27.31
CA LEU A 137 34.87 44.67 26.38
C LEU A 137 34.21 45.98 25.93
N LYS A 138 32.92 45.97 25.58
CA LYS A 138 32.16 47.18 25.25
C LYS A 138 32.18 48.19 26.40
N THR A 139 31.97 47.72 27.63
CA THR A 139 32.01 48.57 28.82
C THR A 139 33.39 49.18 29.02
N LEU A 140 34.46 48.39 28.86
CA LEU A 140 35.84 48.87 28.97
C LEU A 140 36.15 49.97 27.93
N VAL A 141 35.73 49.77 26.67
CA VAL A 141 35.89 50.78 25.61
C VAL A 141 35.14 52.07 25.94
N ILE A 142 33.88 51.98 26.37
CA ILE A 142 33.05 53.15 26.72
C ILE A 142 33.65 53.91 27.91
N THR A 143 34.15 53.21 28.93
CA THR A 143 34.76 53.84 30.12
C THR A 143 36.14 54.44 29.85
N SER A 144 36.89 53.88 28.90
CA SER A 144 38.23 54.36 28.53
C SER A 144 38.19 55.56 27.57
N THR A 145 37.04 55.84 26.97
CA THR A 145 36.82 57.02 26.09
C THR A 145 35.46 57.66 26.38
N PRO A 146 35.35 58.49 27.44
CA PRO A 146 34.10 59.18 27.72
C PRO A 146 33.93 60.32 26.71
N SER A 147 33.06 60.10 25.72
CA SER A 147 32.37 61.12 24.91
C SER A 147 33.17 61.93 23.87
N SER A 148 32.56 61.98 22.66
CA SER A 148 32.80 62.88 21.52
C SER A 148 34.08 62.70 20.68
N PRO A 149 33.99 62.36 19.37
CA PRO A 149 35.14 62.41 18.50
C PRO A 149 35.48 63.88 18.23
N ASN A 150 36.66 64.30 18.69
CA ASN A 150 37.21 65.62 18.48
C ASN A 150 37.42 65.85 16.96
N ARG A 151 36.56 66.66 16.33
CA ARG A 151 36.59 66.89 14.86
C ARG A 151 37.80 67.71 14.39
N ASP A 152 38.56 68.29 15.33
CA ASP A 152 39.60 69.27 15.03
C ASP A 152 41.01 68.66 14.83
N LEU A 153 41.17 67.34 14.93
CA LEU A 153 42.46 66.65 14.77
C LEU A 153 42.57 65.75 13.52
N HIS A 154 41.52 65.65 12.69
CA HIS A 154 41.55 64.85 11.47
C HIS A 154 41.24 65.69 10.21
N PRO A 155 42.28 66.25 9.56
CA PRO A 155 42.15 66.91 8.25
C PRO A 155 41.66 65.99 7.12
N GLN A 156 41.64 64.67 7.34
CA GLN A 156 41.43 63.66 6.30
C GLN A 156 39.95 63.32 6.01
N LEU A 157 38.98 63.97 6.67
CA LEU A 157 37.55 63.78 6.38
C LEU A 157 36.95 64.86 5.45
N LEU A 158 37.79 65.68 4.84
CA LEU A 158 37.40 66.56 3.73
C LEU A 158 37.58 65.80 2.41
N SER A 159 36.46 65.42 1.80
CA SER A 159 36.20 64.77 0.49
C SER A 159 37.02 65.28 -0.73
N PRO A 160 36.89 64.74 -1.99
CA PRO A 160 36.40 63.46 -2.52
C PRO A 160 37.30 62.83 -3.64
N SER A 161 36.89 61.66 -4.18
CA SER A 161 37.04 61.24 -5.59
C SER A 161 38.26 60.40 -6.07
N ARG A 162 37.91 59.26 -6.69
CA ARG A 162 38.52 58.53 -7.83
C ARG A 162 39.78 57.66 -7.67
N ASN A 163 39.55 56.38 -7.99
CA ASN A 163 40.29 55.49 -8.89
C ASN A 163 41.60 54.80 -8.46
N ALA A 164 41.53 53.47 -8.61
CA ALA A 164 42.50 52.58 -9.26
C ALA A 164 43.75 52.07 -8.49
N LEU A 165 43.69 50.77 -8.18
CA LEU A 165 44.64 49.71 -8.54
C LEU A 165 46.15 49.94 -8.31
N ARG A 166 46.78 49.12 -7.45
CA ARG A 166 47.88 48.18 -7.82
C ARG A 166 48.39 47.31 -6.66
N LYS A 167 48.21 46.00 -6.82
CA LYS A 167 49.20 44.90 -6.79
C LYS A 167 50.37 44.94 -5.77
N GLY A 168 50.44 43.91 -4.92
CA GLY A 168 51.65 43.47 -4.21
C GLY A 168 51.62 41.98 -3.81
N HIS A 169 52.47 41.16 -4.45
CA HIS A 169 53.01 39.88 -3.96
C HIS A 169 54.31 40.19 -3.18
N ALA A 170 54.92 39.44 -2.25
CA ALA A 170 54.82 38.13 -1.58
C ALA A 170 55.61 38.28 -0.24
N ARG A 171 55.43 37.52 0.85
CA ARG A 171 55.91 36.16 1.24
C ARG A 171 56.23 36.31 2.77
N ASN A 172 55.80 35.49 3.72
CA ASN A 172 56.35 34.17 4.09
C ASN A 172 55.57 33.55 5.29
N LYS A 173 55.36 32.22 5.22
CA LYS A 173 55.49 31.13 6.23
C LYS A 173 55.08 31.42 7.70
N SER A 174 54.26 30.61 8.36
CA SER A 174 54.60 29.22 8.77
C SER A 174 53.42 28.45 9.40
N ALA A 175 53.49 27.11 9.28
CA ALA A 175 52.99 26.07 10.20
C ALA A 175 51.48 25.97 10.50
N GLY A 176 50.87 24.86 10.05
CA GLY A 176 49.55 24.42 10.54
C GLY A 176 49.07 23.13 9.87
N CYS A 177 49.12 22.04 10.64
CA CYS A 177 48.45 20.74 10.52
C CYS A 177 47.73 20.37 9.21
N ALA A 178 48.08 19.19 8.68
CA ALA A 178 47.28 18.46 7.71
C ALA A 178 45.90 18.12 8.32
N VAL A 179 44.88 18.88 7.92
CA VAL A 179 43.48 18.49 8.08
C VAL A 179 42.99 18.19 6.68
N SER A 180 42.66 16.92 6.42
CA SER A 180 41.96 16.50 5.21
C SER A 180 40.71 17.37 5.03
N PRO A 181 40.44 17.91 3.83
CA PRO A 181 39.23 18.67 3.62
C PRO A 181 38.03 17.74 3.81
N ALA A 182 37.23 18.00 4.84
CA ALA A 182 35.87 17.50 4.90
C ALA A 182 35.15 17.92 3.61
N PRO A 183 34.34 17.04 2.99
CA PRO A 183 33.56 17.44 1.83
C PRO A 183 32.70 18.65 2.23
N PRO A 184 32.56 19.66 1.35
CA PRO A 184 31.71 20.81 1.64
C PRO A 184 30.32 20.29 1.99
N ALA A 185 29.80 20.71 3.15
CA ALA A 185 28.42 20.47 3.54
C ALA A 185 27.54 20.88 2.35
N GLN A 186 26.89 19.89 1.74
CA GLN A 186 25.95 20.17 0.66
C GLN A 186 24.90 21.14 1.22
N PRO A 187 24.57 22.23 0.52
CA PRO A 187 23.49 23.10 0.95
C PRO A 187 22.26 22.22 1.11
N THR A 188 21.73 22.14 2.33
CA THR A 188 20.45 21.51 2.60
C THR A 188 19.43 22.30 1.78
N THR A 189 19.04 21.78 0.61
CA THR A 189 17.99 22.38 -0.20
C THR A 189 16.71 22.25 0.60
N SER A 190 16.35 23.31 1.33
CA SER A 190 15.04 23.41 1.96
C SER A 190 14.01 23.45 0.84
N GLU A 191 13.09 22.48 0.78
CA GLU A 191 11.93 22.54 -0.12
C GLU A 191 11.01 23.66 0.37
N ASN A 192 11.19 24.87 -0.18
CA ASN A 192 10.24 25.95 0.01
C ASN A 192 8.94 25.61 -0.74
N LYS A 193 7.81 25.76 -0.07
CA LYS A 193 6.47 25.52 -0.63
C LYS A 193 5.66 26.81 -0.57
N GLU A 194 5.00 27.15 -1.66
CA GLU A 194 4.13 28.31 -1.79
C GLU A 194 2.78 27.88 -2.36
N VAL A 195 1.69 28.42 -1.81
CA VAL A 195 0.33 28.08 -2.25
C VAL A 195 0.02 28.81 -3.55
N ASP A 196 -0.29 28.06 -4.61
CA ASP A 196 -0.87 28.64 -5.82
C ASP A 196 -2.31 29.10 -5.54
N THR A 197 -2.55 30.40 -5.69
CA THR A 197 -3.85 31.01 -5.36
C THR A 197 -4.99 30.59 -6.30
N LEU A 198 -4.70 30.23 -7.55
CA LEU A 198 -5.70 29.77 -8.52
C LEU A 198 -6.13 28.33 -8.21
N LEU A 199 -5.18 27.46 -7.90
CA LEU A 199 -5.47 26.08 -7.49
C LEU A 199 -6.17 26.06 -6.13
N TYR A 200 -5.74 26.91 -5.20
CA TYR A 200 -6.33 26.97 -3.87
C TYR A 200 -7.77 27.47 -3.89
N SER A 201 -8.06 28.54 -4.64
CA SER A 201 -9.44 29.06 -4.78
C SER A 201 -10.38 28.05 -5.45
N GLU A 202 -9.92 27.33 -6.47
CA GLU A 202 -10.68 26.24 -7.10
C GLU A 202 -10.95 25.09 -6.13
N PHE A 203 -9.94 24.69 -5.34
CA PHE A 203 -10.10 23.68 -4.31
C PHE A 203 -11.11 24.11 -3.23
N LEU A 204 -11.03 25.35 -2.74
CA LEU A 204 -11.98 25.87 -1.75
C LEU A 204 -13.41 25.81 -2.27
N ALA A 205 -13.64 26.27 -3.51
CA ALA A 205 -14.95 26.20 -4.15
C ALA A 205 -15.47 24.75 -4.27
N TRP A 206 -14.61 23.79 -4.62
CA TRP A 206 -14.99 22.38 -4.64
C TRP A 206 -15.26 21.81 -3.25
N LYS A 207 -14.50 22.23 -2.23
CA LYS A 207 -14.62 21.71 -0.86
C LYS A 207 -15.93 22.10 -0.17
N GLU A 208 -16.55 23.23 -0.55
CA GLU A 208 -17.88 23.63 -0.07
C GLU A 208 -18.97 22.63 -0.49
N SER A 209 -18.84 22.03 -1.68
CA SER A 209 -19.76 21.00 -2.17
C SER A 209 -19.00 19.87 -2.88
N PRO A 210 -18.35 18.96 -2.12
CA PRO A 210 -17.47 17.95 -2.70
C PRO A 210 -18.21 17.00 -3.63
N THR A 211 -17.69 16.83 -4.84
CA THR A 211 -18.24 15.93 -5.85
C THR A 211 -17.14 15.06 -6.48
N LEU A 212 -17.56 13.91 -7.02
CA LEU A 212 -16.74 13.03 -7.85
C LEU A 212 -17.03 13.20 -9.35
N ASP A 213 -17.84 14.20 -9.71
CA ASP A 213 -18.12 14.50 -11.12
C ASP A 213 -16.83 14.95 -11.82
N ARG A 214 -16.41 14.16 -12.82
CA ARG A 214 -15.20 14.42 -13.61
C ARG A 214 -15.26 15.74 -14.39
N TYR A 215 -16.45 16.32 -14.58
CA TYR A 215 -16.62 17.57 -15.32
C TYR A 215 -16.61 18.81 -14.42
N CYS A 216 -16.60 18.68 -13.09
CA CYS A 216 -16.43 19.84 -12.21
C CYS A 216 -15.04 20.47 -12.42
N PRO A 217 -14.88 21.80 -12.28
CA PRO A 217 -13.63 22.50 -12.62
C PRO A 217 -12.37 21.88 -11.98
N PHE A 218 -12.45 21.62 -10.67
CA PHE A 218 -11.39 21.01 -9.87
C PHE A 218 -10.93 19.66 -10.42
N LEU A 219 -11.85 18.70 -10.60
CA LEU A 219 -11.48 17.38 -11.11
C LEU A 219 -11.13 17.44 -12.60
N SER A 220 -11.83 18.22 -13.41
CA SER A 220 -11.57 18.34 -14.85
C SER A 220 -10.11 18.72 -15.14
N ARG A 221 -9.55 19.67 -14.37
CA ARG A 221 -8.13 20.03 -14.44
C ARG A 221 -7.24 18.85 -14.09
N ILE A 222 -7.46 18.21 -12.95
CA ILE A 222 -6.64 17.09 -12.46
C ILE A 222 -6.73 15.89 -13.42
N TYR A 223 -7.87 15.68 -14.06
CA TYR A 223 -8.04 14.63 -15.06
C TYR A 223 -7.17 14.89 -16.30
N GLN A 224 -7.15 16.12 -16.78
CA GLN A 224 -6.39 16.51 -17.96
C GLN A 224 -4.88 16.50 -17.69
N GLU A 225 -4.46 17.04 -16.54
CA GLU A 225 -3.05 17.23 -16.22
C GLU A 225 -2.40 15.98 -15.64
N ASP A 226 -3.13 15.19 -14.84
CA ASP A 226 -2.56 14.12 -14.02
C ASP A 226 -3.15 12.74 -14.30
N VAL A 227 -4.47 12.54 -14.10
CA VAL A 227 -5.09 11.20 -14.15
C VAL A 227 -4.98 10.55 -15.53
N LYS A 228 -5.39 11.26 -16.60
CA LYS A 228 -5.36 10.69 -17.96
C LYS A 228 -3.92 10.39 -18.40
N PRO A 229 -2.94 11.32 -18.27
CA PRO A 229 -1.55 11.00 -18.55
C PRO A 229 -1.00 9.86 -17.68
N CYS A 230 -1.43 9.72 -16.42
CA CYS A 230 -1.03 8.61 -15.56
C CYS A 230 -1.57 7.26 -16.00
N LEU A 231 -2.75 7.18 -16.64
CA LEU A 231 -3.36 5.91 -17.06
C LEU A 231 -3.26 5.66 -18.58
N ASP A 232 -2.55 6.51 -19.31
CA ASP A 232 -2.26 6.31 -20.73
C ASP A 232 -1.19 5.21 -20.91
N PHE A 233 -1.64 4.00 -21.25
CA PHE A 233 -0.78 2.84 -21.48
C PHE A 233 -0.89 2.38 -22.94
N ALA A 234 0.09 1.58 -23.38
CA ALA A 234 0.14 1.09 -24.76
C ALA A 234 -1.10 0.27 -25.16
N LYS A 235 -1.72 -0.43 -24.20
CA LYS A 235 -2.99 -1.15 -24.40
C LYS A 235 -4.18 -0.25 -24.02
N ARG A 236 -4.62 0.58 -24.98
CA ARG A 236 -5.64 1.63 -24.76
C ARG A 236 -6.98 1.12 -24.23
N GLU A 237 -7.50 0.01 -24.76
CA GLU A 237 -8.76 -0.58 -24.27
C GLU A 237 -8.66 -0.98 -22.80
N LEU A 238 -7.53 -1.58 -22.39
CA LEU A 238 -7.30 -1.96 -21.00
C LEU A 238 -7.06 -0.72 -20.12
N SER A 239 -6.41 0.33 -20.64
CA SER A 239 -6.30 1.63 -19.95
C SER A 239 -7.65 2.23 -19.60
N GLU A 240 -8.61 2.22 -20.54
CA GLU A 240 -9.95 2.75 -20.33
C GLU A 240 -10.74 1.94 -19.28
N GLN A 241 -10.58 0.62 -19.30
CA GLN A 241 -11.15 -0.27 -18.27
C GLN A 241 -10.53 0.00 -16.89
N VAL A 242 -9.19 0.18 -16.82
CA VAL A 242 -8.51 0.55 -15.58
C VAL A 242 -9.04 1.88 -15.05
N LEU A 243 -9.17 2.92 -15.88
CA LEU A 243 -9.74 4.20 -15.46
C LEU A 243 -11.15 4.04 -14.90
N THR A 244 -12.01 3.29 -15.61
CA THR A 244 -13.39 3.01 -15.17
C THR A 244 -13.42 2.27 -13.83
N ALA A 245 -12.57 1.26 -13.65
CA ALA A 245 -12.47 0.50 -12.41
C ALA A 245 -11.94 1.33 -11.25
N VAL A 246 -10.99 2.24 -11.51
CA VAL A 246 -10.48 3.20 -10.51
C VAL A 246 -11.57 4.18 -10.09
N GLU A 247 -12.31 4.76 -11.04
CA GLU A 247 -13.43 5.68 -10.74
C GLU A 247 -14.54 4.97 -9.95
N GLY A 248 -14.87 3.74 -10.33
CA GLY A 248 -15.89 2.90 -9.68
C GLY A 248 -15.43 2.24 -8.36
N ASN A 249 -14.17 2.42 -7.95
CA ASN A 249 -13.60 1.78 -6.76
C ASN A 249 -13.70 0.24 -6.78
N MET A 250 -13.53 -0.35 -7.97
CA MET A 250 -13.61 -1.80 -8.21
C MET A 250 -12.25 -2.45 -8.45
N LEU A 251 -11.21 -1.64 -8.70
CA LEU A 251 -9.86 -2.13 -8.97
C LEU A 251 -9.18 -2.62 -7.68
N SER A 252 -8.63 -3.84 -7.73
CA SER A 252 -7.72 -4.36 -6.70
C SER A 252 -6.32 -4.58 -7.27
N VAL A 253 -5.30 -4.43 -6.42
CA VAL A 253 -3.89 -4.73 -6.73
C VAL A 253 -3.40 -5.76 -5.73
N GLU A 254 -2.97 -6.92 -6.23
CA GLU A 254 -2.53 -8.03 -5.40
C GLU A 254 -1.05 -8.36 -5.66
N PRO A 255 -0.25 -8.62 -4.62
CA PRO A 255 1.06 -9.22 -4.80
C PRO A 255 0.91 -10.65 -5.29
N VAL A 256 1.83 -11.07 -6.15
CA VAL A 256 1.91 -12.45 -6.61
C VAL A 256 2.86 -13.18 -5.68
N VAL A 257 2.32 -13.90 -4.69
CA VAL A 257 3.09 -14.84 -3.85
C VAL A 257 3.57 -15.94 -4.78
N GLN A 258 4.88 -16.02 -5.04
CA GLN A 258 5.45 -16.96 -6.03
C GLN A 258 4.91 -18.38 -5.83
N PRO A 259 4.12 -18.92 -6.77
CA PRO A 259 4.00 -20.35 -6.92
C PRO A 259 5.02 -20.78 -7.98
N ILE A 260 5.69 -21.89 -7.74
CA ILE A 260 6.41 -22.58 -8.80
C ILE A 260 5.34 -23.02 -9.83
N LEU A 261 5.58 -22.74 -11.13
CA LEU A 261 4.95 -23.28 -12.36
C LEU A 261 3.67 -22.57 -12.90
N PRO A 262 3.26 -22.71 -14.19
CA PRO A 262 3.83 -23.49 -15.31
C PRO A 262 4.20 -22.65 -16.56
N VAL A 263 4.92 -23.33 -17.46
CA VAL A 263 5.36 -22.88 -18.79
C VAL A 263 4.18 -22.42 -19.65
N VAL A 264 3.86 -21.13 -19.66
CA VAL A 264 3.19 -20.51 -20.81
C VAL A 264 3.87 -19.17 -21.10
N LYS A 265 4.89 -19.24 -21.96
CA LYS A 265 5.60 -18.11 -22.58
C LYS A 265 6.34 -17.16 -21.63
N ALA A 266 6.96 -17.67 -20.57
CA ALA A 266 8.05 -16.96 -19.90
C ALA A 266 9.34 -17.18 -20.71
N SER A 267 9.87 -16.13 -21.34
CA SER A 267 11.24 -16.14 -21.86
C SER A 267 12.19 -16.07 -20.65
N ALA A 268 12.60 -17.22 -20.13
CA ALA A 268 13.64 -17.28 -19.12
C ALA A 268 14.95 -16.78 -19.75
N VAL A 269 15.51 -15.70 -19.19
CA VAL A 269 16.87 -15.25 -19.53
C VAL A 269 17.78 -15.81 -18.45
N GLU A 270 18.54 -16.83 -18.79
CA GLU A 270 19.58 -17.39 -17.93
C GLU A 270 20.73 -16.37 -17.79
N ARG A 271 20.88 -15.77 -16.61
CA ARG A 271 22.15 -15.16 -16.21
C ARG A 271 22.88 -16.15 -15.32
N GLY A 272 23.80 -16.91 -15.92
CA GLY A 272 24.71 -17.80 -15.20
C GLY A 272 25.64 -17.00 -14.30
N GLY A 273 25.49 -17.19 -12.99
CA GLY A 273 26.41 -16.74 -11.95
C GLY A 273 26.51 -17.80 -10.85
N PRO A 274 27.70 -18.07 -10.28
CA PRO A 274 27.91 -19.18 -9.36
C PRO A 274 27.48 -18.78 -7.94
N SER A 275 26.17 -18.72 -7.68
CA SER A 275 25.56 -18.83 -6.34
C SER A 275 24.02 -18.78 -6.47
N GLY A 276 23.37 -19.95 -6.42
CA GLY A 276 21.92 -20.09 -6.22
C GLY A 276 21.02 -19.39 -7.24
N CYS A 277 20.68 -20.09 -8.33
CA CYS A 277 19.71 -19.61 -9.34
C CYS A 277 18.34 -19.28 -8.73
N ARG A 278 18.10 -18.01 -8.40
CA ARG A 278 16.74 -17.44 -8.38
C ARG A 278 16.41 -17.06 -9.81
N VAL A 279 15.63 -17.88 -10.51
CA VAL A 279 15.11 -17.54 -11.84
C VAL A 279 14.15 -16.37 -11.65
N GLU A 280 14.57 -15.16 -12.03
CA GLU A 280 13.67 -14.00 -12.05
C GLU A 280 12.63 -14.24 -13.15
N VAL A 281 11.39 -14.55 -12.76
CA VAL A 281 10.30 -14.78 -13.71
C VAL A 281 9.96 -13.46 -14.39
N VAL A 282 10.45 -13.31 -15.62
CA VAL A 282 10.11 -12.18 -16.48
C VAL A 282 8.74 -12.45 -17.10
N THR A 283 7.77 -11.61 -16.75
CA THR A 283 6.41 -11.65 -17.28
C THR A 283 6.16 -10.45 -18.18
N LYS A 284 5.28 -10.61 -19.16
CA LYS A 284 4.87 -9.50 -20.02
C LYS A 284 3.83 -8.65 -19.30
N CYS A 285 4.13 -7.37 -19.07
CA CYS A 285 3.17 -6.44 -18.50
C CYS A 285 1.96 -6.30 -19.42
N ALA A 286 0.76 -6.51 -18.90
CA ALA A 286 -0.49 -6.42 -19.66
C ALA A 286 -0.77 -5.01 -20.20
N LEU A 287 -0.36 -3.97 -19.47
CA LEU A 287 -0.63 -2.57 -19.82
C LEU A 287 0.39 -1.99 -20.81
N SER A 288 1.68 -2.15 -20.50
CA SER A 288 2.76 -1.60 -21.34
C SER A 288 3.19 -2.54 -22.47
N GLY A 289 2.89 -3.83 -22.36
CA GLY A 289 3.39 -4.86 -23.29
C GLY A 289 4.87 -5.19 -23.15
N LEU A 290 5.59 -4.59 -22.20
CA LEU A 290 7.02 -4.80 -21.98
C LEU A 290 7.28 -5.98 -21.05
N SER A 291 8.30 -6.77 -21.35
CA SER A 291 8.78 -7.85 -20.48
C SER A 291 9.55 -7.27 -19.28
N ARG A 292 9.04 -7.52 -18.06
CA ARG A 292 9.58 -7.04 -16.77
C ARG A 292 9.28 -8.07 -15.67
N SER A 293 9.90 -7.95 -14.50
CA SER A 293 9.49 -8.74 -13.33
C SER A 293 8.20 -8.17 -12.72
N CYS A 294 7.05 -8.63 -13.21
CA CYS A 294 5.75 -8.22 -12.68
C CYS A 294 5.41 -9.06 -11.45
N ARG A 295 5.67 -8.50 -10.27
CA ARG A 295 5.35 -9.13 -8.96
C ARG A 295 3.93 -8.84 -8.48
N HIS A 296 3.13 -8.13 -9.27
CA HIS A 296 1.77 -7.73 -8.93
C HIS A 296 0.83 -8.00 -10.10
N ARG A 297 -0.43 -8.25 -9.75
CA ARG A 297 -1.54 -8.40 -10.68
C ARG A 297 -2.69 -7.49 -10.27
N ILE A 298 -3.51 -7.09 -11.24
CA ILE A 298 -4.73 -6.30 -11.00
C ILE A 298 -5.96 -7.08 -11.43
N ASN A 299 -7.06 -6.87 -10.72
CA ASN A 299 -8.41 -7.25 -11.10
C ASN A 299 -9.26 -5.97 -11.23
N LEU A 300 -10.14 -5.91 -12.23
CA LEU A 300 -10.89 -4.69 -12.58
C LEU A 300 -12.34 -4.72 -12.06
N GLY A 301 -12.69 -5.65 -11.17
CA GLY A 301 -14.05 -5.90 -10.69
C GLY A 301 -14.81 -6.92 -11.55
N ASP A 302 -14.20 -7.46 -12.60
CA ASP A 302 -14.74 -8.55 -13.40
C ASP A 302 -14.34 -9.90 -12.78
N SER A 303 -15.32 -10.78 -12.60
CA SER A 303 -15.13 -12.07 -11.94
C SER A 303 -14.27 -13.00 -12.80
N GLY A 304 -12.95 -13.02 -12.55
CA GLY A 304 -12.04 -14.10 -12.96
C GLY A 304 -10.76 -13.70 -13.70
N ASN A 305 -10.64 -12.46 -14.20
CA ASN A 305 -9.46 -12.04 -14.96
C ASN A 305 -8.43 -11.34 -14.06
N TYR A 306 -7.16 -11.68 -14.27
CA TYR A 306 -6.03 -11.01 -13.63
C TYR A 306 -5.01 -10.58 -14.67
N TYR A 307 -4.51 -9.35 -14.51
CA TYR A 307 -3.54 -8.76 -15.42
C TYR A 307 -2.23 -8.49 -14.68
N PHE A 308 -1.14 -9.16 -15.08
CA PHE A 308 0.19 -8.89 -14.52
C PHE A 308 0.69 -7.51 -14.96
N ILE A 309 1.19 -6.73 -14.00
CA ILE A 309 1.63 -5.35 -14.24
C ILE A 309 3.05 -5.08 -13.75
N SER A 310 3.80 -4.30 -14.53
CA SER A 310 5.16 -3.91 -14.14
C SER A 310 5.16 -2.97 -12.93
N PRO A 311 6.28 -2.85 -12.20
CA PRO A 311 6.39 -1.91 -11.08
C PRO A 311 6.03 -0.46 -11.43
N SER A 312 6.44 0.00 -12.61
CA SER A 312 6.09 1.34 -13.13
C SER A 312 4.57 1.49 -13.37
N CYS A 313 3.93 0.48 -13.96
CA CYS A 313 2.48 0.51 -14.18
C CYS A 313 1.71 0.45 -12.85
N ARG A 314 2.16 -0.37 -11.90
CA ARG A 314 1.62 -0.40 -10.53
C ARG A 314 1.68 0.98 -9.91
N TYR A 315 2.85 1.61 -9.90
CA TYR A 315 3.02 2.92 -9.28
C TYR A 315 2.11 3.99 -9.88
N ARG A 316 1.97 4.01 -11.21
CA ARG A 316 1.03 4.91 -11.91
C ARG A 316 -0.41 4.68 -11.48
N ILE A 317 -0.86 3.42 -11.40
CA ILE A 317 -2.22 3.08 -10.96
C ILE A 317 -2.42 3.46 -9.49
N THR A 318 -1.49 3.09 -8.61
CA THR A 318 -1.61 3.35 -7.17
C THR A 318 -1.62 4.84 -6.85
N ALA A 319 -0.83 5.66 -7.55
CA ALA A 319 -0.85 7.12 -7.38
C ALA A 319 -2.25 7.70 -7.68
N VAL A 320 -2.88 7.23 -8.76
CA VAL A 320 -4.24 7.64 -9.11
C VAL A 320 -5.27 7.11 -8.11
N CYS A 321 -5.16 5.84 -7.69
CA CYS A 321 -6.03 5.26 -6.66
C CYS A 321 -5.94 6.04 -5.34
N ASN A 322 -4.74 6.38 -4.88
CA ASN A 322 -4.51 7.14 -3.66
C ASN A 322 -5.21 8.51 -3.73
N PHE A 323 -5.09 9.20 -4.87
CA PHE A 323 -5.82 10.44 -5.13
C PHE A 323 -7.33 10.25 -4.98
N PHE A 324 -7.95 9.32 -5.73
CA PHE A 324 -9.40 9.12 -5.65
C PHE A 324 -9.87 8.66 -4.27
N THR A 325 -9.12 7.81 -3.58
CA THR A 325 -9.43 7.40 -2.21
C THR A 325 -9.49 8.61 -1.28
N TYR A 326 -8.50 9.51 -1.36
CA TYR A 326 -8.49 10.71 -0.53
C TYR A 326 -9.65 11.65 -0.88
N ILE A 327 -9.93 11.87 -2.16
CA ILE A 327 -11.09 12.67 -2.61
C ILE A 327 -12.42 12.08 -2.10
N ARG A 328 -12.58 10.75 -2.12
CA ARG A 328 -13.76 10.07 -1.56
C ARG A 328 -13.87 10.30 -0.06
N TYR A 329 -12.77 10.21 0.69
CA TYR A 329 -12.78 10.47 2.13
C TYR A 329 -13.18 11.91 2.46
N ILE A 330 -12.70 12.89 1.69
CA ILE A 330 -13.15 14.29 1.84
C ILE A 330 -14.65 14.40 1.57
N LYS A 331 -15.13 13.83 0.46
CA LYS A 331 -16.56 13.87 0.11
C LYS A 331 -17.46 13.21 1.15
N GLN A 332 -17.00 12.13 1.77
CA GLN A 332 -17.72 11.42 2.82
C GLN A 332 -17.64 12.13 4.19
N GLY A 333 -16.87 13.21 4.32
CA GLY A 333 -16.67 13.91 5.59
C GLY A 333 -15.76 13.17 6.57
N LEU A 334 -14.95 12.22 6.11
CA LEU A 334 -14.04 11.43 6.95
C LEU A 334 -12.74 12.19 7.29
N VAL A 335 -12.40 13.25 6.55
CA VAL A 335 -11.19 14.04 6.76
C VAL A 335 -11.50 15.25 7.64
N ARG A 336 -10.92 15.28 8.86
CA ARG A 336 -11.16 16.31 9.89
C ARG A 336 -10.01 17.32 10.07
N GLN A 337 -9.08 17.39 9.12
CA GLN A 337 -7.91 18.27 9.16
C GLN A 337 -8.24 19.70 8.71
N ASP A 338 -7.33 20.64 9.01
CA ASP A 338 -7.41 22.02 8.53
C ASP A 338 -7.42 22.09 7.00
N THR A 339 -8.18 23.05 6.45
CA THR A 339 -8.39 23.19 5.00
C THR A 339 -7.09 23.29 4.21
N GLU A 340 -6.09 24.00 4.74
CA GLU A 340 -4.79 24.14 4.10
C GLU A 340 -4.02 22.80 4.07
N LEU A 341 -4.10 22.00 5.13
CA LEU A 341 -3.48 20.67 5.18
C LEU A 341 -4.11 19.71 4.17
N ILE A 342 -5.44 19.78 4.02
CA ILE A 342 -6.16 19.02 2.99
C ILE A 342 -5.68 19.40 1.59
N PHE A 343 -5.52 20.71 1.33
CA PHE A 343 -4.98 21.19 0.05
C PHE A 343 -3.56 20.70 -0.21
N TRP A 344 -2.69 20.76 0.79
CA TRP A 344 -1.32 20.28 0.67
C TRP A 344 -1.24 18.78 0.43
N GLU A 345 -2.14 18.00 1.03
CA GLU A 345 -2.22 16.56 0.79
C GLU A 345 -2.71 16.25 -0.63
N ILE A 346 -3.73 16.97 -1.13
CA ILE A 346 -4.14 16.89 -2.54
C ILE A 346 -2.96 17.24 -3.46
N THR A 347 -2.23 18.31 -3.16
CA THR A 347 -1.07 18.76 -3.95
C THR A 347 0.04 17.71 -3.93
N ARG A 348 0.28 17.06 -2.79
CA ARG A 348 1.21 15.94 -2.64
C ARG A 348 0.81 14.75 -3.53
N LEU A 349 -0.47 14.37 -3.52
CA LEU A 349 -1.00 13.29 -4.37
C LEU A 349 -0.91 13.63 -5.87
N ARG A 350 -1.16 14.89 -6.24
CA ARG A 350 -0.94 15.38 -7.61
C ARG A 350 0.53 15.34 -8.01
N ARG A 351 1.46 15.68 -7.09
CA ARG A 351 2.91 15.53 -7.31
C ARG A 351 3.28 14.07 -7.58
N GLU A 352 2.75 13.12 -6.82
CA GLU A 352 2.99 11.68 -7.06
C GLU A 352 2.52 11.25 -8.45
N MET A 353 1.31 11.62 -8.86
CA MET A 353 0.83 11.38 -10.23
C MET A 353 1.71 12.06 -11.28
N SER A 354 2.09 13.31 -11.05
CA SER A 354 2.97 14.06 -11.97
C SER A 354 4.36 13.44 -12.14
N MET A 355 4.90 12.82 -11.08
CA MET A 355 6.14 12.05 -11.19
C MET A 355 5.91 10.72 -11.90
N ALA A 356 4.81 10.02 -11.58
CA ALA A 356 4.47 8.72 -12.15
C ALA A 356 4.23 8.77 -13.67
N LYS A 357 3.54 9.81 -14.18
CA LYS A 357 3.30 9.99 -15.63
C LYS A 357 4.59 10.19 -16.43
N LEU A 358 5.63 10.74 -15.81
CA LEU A 358 6.95 10.92 -16.40
C LEU A 358 7.84 9.67 -16.27
N GLY A 359 7.34 8.61 -15.61
CA GLY A 359 8.06 7.35 -15.43
C GLY A 359 8.95 7.30 -14.18
N PHE A 360 8.87 8.28 -13.28
CA PHE A 360 9.52 8.20 -11.97
C PHE A 360 8.64 7.41 -11.00
N TYR A 361 9.20 6.33 -10.42
CA TYR A 361 8.52 5.52 -9.43
C TYR A 361 9.51 5.01 -8.40
N VAL A 362 9.02 4.80 -7.18
CA VAL A 362 9.82 4.21 -6.10
C VAL A 362 9.66 2.70 -6.19
N ASN A 363 10.79 1.99 -6.25
CA ASN A 363 10.82 0.54 -6.05
C ASN A 363 10.88 0.29 -4.54
N GLU A 364 9.83 -0.30 -4.00
CA GLU A 364 9.90 -0.99 -2.71
C GLU A 364 10.64 -2.32 -2.99
N SER A 365 11.94 -2.33 -2.70
CA SER A 365 12.85 -3.46 -2.94
C SER A 365 12.64 -4.59 -1.94
#